data_AF-A0ABD5RIE0-F1
#
_entry.id   AF-A0ABD5RIE0-F1
#
_cell.length_a   1.000
_cell.length_b   1.000
_cell.length_c   1.000
_cell.angle_alpha   90.00
_cell.angle_beta   90.00
_cell.angle_gamma   90.00
#
_symmetry.space_group_name_H-M   'P 1'
#
loop_
_entity.id
_entity.type
_entity.pdbx_description
1 polymer ?
#
loop_
_entity_poly.entity_id
_entity_poly.type
_entity_poly.pdbx_seq_one_letter_code
_entity_poly.pdbx_strand_id
1 'polypeptide(L)' 'MDTQDRPTVDAVTAREQDLLTAIENVAARDALTEDDRHQLSFRAEILCEELRACIEGVEE' A
#
# COMPACT_ATOMS: atom_id res chain seq x y z
N MET A 1 15.15 23.42 1.53
CA MET A 1 13.75 22.95 1.39
C MET A 1 13.84 21.45 1.33
N ASP A 2 13.24 20.80 2.32
CA ASP A 2 13.27 19.36 2.58
C ASP A 2 13.02 18.50 1.33
N THR A 3 14.02 17.69 0.98
CA THR A 3 13.92 16.55 0.05
C THR A 3 13.47 15.27 0.77
N GLN A 4 13.09 15.34 2.04
CA GLN A 4 12.75 14.19 2.87
C GLN A 4 11.25 13.91 2.77
N ASP A 5 10.91 12.64 2.55
CA ASP A 5 9.57 12.04 2.40
C ASP A 5 8.94 11.98 0.99
N ARG A 6 9.73 11.92 -0.09
CA ARG A 6 9.23 11.20 -1.27
C ARG A 6 9.35 9.69 -1.01
N PRO A 7 8.26 8.91 -1.10
CA PRO A 7 8.35 7.45 -1.00
C PRO A 7 9.30 6.93 -2.10
N THR A 8 10.23 6.06 -1.72
CA THR A 8 11.14 5.41 -2.67
C THR A 8 10.40 4.28 -3.38
N VAL A 9 10.86 3.92 -4.58
CA VAL A 9 10.34 2.74 -5.31
C VAL A 9 10.41 1.49 -4.43
N ASP A 10 11.52 1.30 -3.69
CA ASP A 10 11.68 0.17 -2.76
C ASP A 10 10.62 0.15 -1.65
N ALA A 11 10.27 1.33 -1.10
CA ALA A 11 9.26 1.44 -0.05
C ALA A 11 7.85 1.10 -0.56
N VAL A 12 7.53 1.55 -1.79
CA VAL A 12 6.27 1.21 -2.46
C VAL A 12 6.21 -0.30 -2.74
N THR A 13 7.28 -0.88 -3.30
CA THR A 13 7.35 -2.33 -3.56
C THR A 13 7.19 -3.16 -2.29
N ALA A 14 7.79 -2.73 -1.17
CA ALA A 14 7.60 -3.42 0.11
C ALA A 14 6.13 -3.41 0.57
N ARG A 15 5.45 -2.26 0.46
CA ARG A 15 4.03 -2.13 0.83
C ARG A 15 3.09 -2.88 -0.12
N GLU A 16 3.42 -2.95 -1.40
CA GLU A 16 2.71 -3.82 -2.35
C GLU A 16 2.77 -5.28 -1.92
N GLN A 17 3.95 -5.77 -1.55
CA GLN A 17 4.14 -7.15 -1.07
C GLN A 17 3.39 -7.39 0.25
N ASP A 18 3.39 -6.42 1.16
CA ASP A 18 2.65 -6.51 2.42
C ASP A 18 1.13 -6.56 2.21
N LEU A 19 0.61 -5.77 1.26
CA LEU A 19 -0.81 -5.80 0.90
C LEU A 19 -1.19 -7.15 0.26
N LEU A 20 -0.37 -7.65 -0.68
CA LEU A 20 -0.60 -8.95 -1.32
C LEU A 20 -0.61 -10.08 -0.28
N THR A 21 0.35 -10.09 0.64
CA THR A 21 0.43 -11.08 1.72
C THR A 21 -0.80 -11.01 2.63
N ALA A 22 -1.30 -9.80 2.92
CA ALA A 22 -2.53 -9.65 3.70
C ALA A 22 -3.76 -10.21 2.97
N ILE A 23 -3.87 -9.96 1.66
CA ILE A 23 -4.94 -10.52 0.83
C ILE A 23 -4.89 -12.04 0.82
N GLU A 24 -3.70 -12.63 0.64
CA GLU A 24 -3.51 -14.09 0.65
C GLU A 24 -3.91 -14.70 2.00
N ASN A 25 -3.51 -14.08 3.11
CA ASN A 25 -3.87 -14.53 4.45
C ASN A 25 -5.37 -14.48 4.72
N VAL A 26 -6.06 -13.44 4.23
CA VAL A 26 -7.51 -13.33 4.33
C VAL A 26 -8.20 -14.35 3.44
N ALA A 27 -7.72 -14.53 2.21
CA ALA A 27 -8.25 -15.53 1.27
C ALA A 27 -8.11 -16.96 1.81
N ALA A 28 -7.02 -17.27 2.52
CA ALA A 28 -6.78 -18.57 3.14
C ALA A 28 -7.74 -18.90 4.31
N ARG A 29 -8.46 -17.91 4.85
CA ARG A 29 -9.37 -18.08 6.00
C ARG A 29 -10.82 -18.43 5.61
N ASP A 30 -11.13 -18.56 4.31
CA ASP A 30 -12.46 -18.87 3.74
C ASP A 30 -13.62 -17.92 4.14
N ALA A 31 -13.35 -16.89 4.94
CA ALA A 31 -14.32 -15.89 5.35
C ALA A 31 -13.66 -14.52 5.50
N LEU A 32 -14.13 -13.56 4.71
CA LEU A 32 -13.76 -12.14 4.82
C LEU A 32 -14.58 -11.49 5.93
N THR A 33 -13.94 -11.03 7.00
CA THR A 33 -14.60 -10.25 8.05
C THR A 33 -14.67 -8.76 7.69
N GLU A 34 -15.51 -8.02 8.40
CA GLU A 34 -15.55 -6.56 8.28
C GLU A 34 -14.23 -5.91 8.68
N ASP A 35 -13.55 -6.45 9.69
CA ASP A 35 -12.24 -5.97 10.11
C ASP A 35 -11.18 -6.21 9.02
N ASP A 36 -11.17 -7.40 8.41
CA ASP A 36 -10.30 -7.71 7.27
C ASP A 36 -10.55 -6.74 6.11
N ARG A 37 -11.83 -6.44 5.80
CA ARG A 37 -12.20 -5.47 4.76
C ARG A 37 -11.67 -4.07 5.09
N HIS A 38 -11.82 -3.60 6.33
CA HIS A 38 -11.30 -2.29 6.74
C HIS A 38 -9.78 -2.23 6.68
N GLN A 39 -9.09 -3.25 7.18
CA GLN A 39 -7.63 -3.32 7.13
C GLN A 39 -7.09 -3.34 5.70
N LEU A 40 -7.70 -4.14 4.81
CA LEU A 40 -7.31 -4.20 3.41
C LEU A 40 -7.59 -2.88 2.68
N SER A 41 -8.74 -2.24 2.91
CA SER A 41 -9.06 -0.93 2.34
C SER A 41 -8.06 0.13 2.75
N PHE A 42 -7.75 0.21 4.05
CA PHE A 42 -6.81 1.18 4.60
C PHE A 42 -5.40 1.00 4.01
N ARG A 43 -4.91 -0.25 3.93
CA ARG A 43 -3.60 -0.54 3.32
C ARG A 43 -3.56 -0.19 1.84
N ALA A 44 -4.65 -0.47 1.11
CA ALA A 44 -4.75 -0.12 -0.31
C ALA A 44 -4.77 1.41 -0.53
N GLU A 45 -5.47 2.16 0.33
CA GLU A 45 -5.50 3.62 0.27
C GLU A 45 -4.11 4.24 0.47
N ILE A 46 -3.37 3.81 1.50
CA ILE A 46 -1.99 4.27 1.73
C ILE A 46 -1.10 3.98 0.52
N LEU A 47 -1.17 2.76 -0.03
CA LEU A 47 -0.37 2.41 -1.20
C LEU A 47 -0.73 3.29 -2.42
N CYS A 48 -2.02 3.60 -2.61
CA CYS A 48 -2.45 4.51 -3.69
C CYS A 48 -1.91 5.93 -3.51
N GLU A 49 -1.91 6.45 -2.28
CA GLU A 49 -1.35 7.77 -1.98
C GLU A 49 0.16 7.82 -2.26
N GLU A 50 0.90 6.77 -1.87
CA GLU A 50 2.33 6.69 -2.12
C GLU A 50 2.68 6.52 -3.59
N LEU A 51 1.94 5.69 -4.32
CA LEU A 51 2.09 5.56 -5.77
C LEU A 51 1.86 6.89 -6.47
N ARG A 52 0.83 7.65 -6.07
CA ARG A 52 0.58 9.00 -6.60
C ARG A 52 1.77 9.91 -6.30
N ALA A 53 2.27 9.93 -5.06
CA ALA A 53 3.41 10.76 -4.69
C ALA A 53 4.69 10.39 -5.47
N CYS A 54 4.92 9.11 -5.76
CA CYS A 54 6.02 8.69 -6.63
C CYS A 54 5.83 9.18 -8.08
N ILE A 55 4.63 9.08 -8.65
CA ILE A 55 4.36 9.49 -10.03
C ILE A 55 4.48 11.02 -10.18
N GLU A 56 3.85 11.78 -9.30
CA GLU A 56 3.89 13.25 -9.31
C GLU A 56 5.31 13.76 -9.00
N GLY A 57 6.09 13.02 -8.21
CA GLY A 57 7.49 13.32 -7.92
C GLY A 57 8.48 13.01 -9.04
N VAL A 58 8.03 12.42 -10.16
CA VAL A 58 8.85 12.11 -11.36
C VAL A 58 8.69 13.17 -12.45
N GLU A 59 7.72 14.09 -12.35
CA GLU A 59 7.49 15.18 -13.34
C GLU A 59 8.45 16.40 -13.21
N GLU A 60 9.71 16.19 -12.83
CA GLU A 60 10.76 17.25 -12.81
C GLU A 60 11.80 17.12 -13.94
#